data_AF-A0A951GVZ7-F1
#
_entry.id   AF-A0A951GVZ7-F1
#
_cell.length_a   1.000
_cell.length_b   1.000
_cell.length_c   1.000
_cell.angle_alpha   90.00
_cell.angle_beta   90.00
_cell.angle_gamma   90.00
#
_symmetry.space_group_name_H-M   'P 1'
#
loop_
_entity.id
_entity.type
_entity.pdbx_description
1 polymer ?
#
loop_
_entity_poly.entity_id
_entity_poly.type
_entity_poly.pdbx_seq_one_letter_code
_entity_poly.pdbx_strand_id
1 'polypeptide(L)' 'MDDGLVVVAGAGGFIGGWLVGALLEDGVRVRAVDVKPADEWHQMFADAENLVLDLRLADACNCALQ' A
#
# COMPACT_ATOMS: atom_id res chain seq x y z
N MET A 1 15.30 -1.11 -14.65
CA MET A 1 14.25 -0.08 -14.73
C MET A 1 13.07 -0.71 -14.03
N ASP A 2 12.68 -0.18 -12.88
CA ASP A 2 11.73 -0.86 -11.98
C ASP A 2 10.41 -1.16 -12.69
N ASP A 3 9.88 -2.36 -12.43
CA ASP A 3 8.68 -3.00 -13.01
C ASP A 3 7.34 -2.26 -12.71
N GLY A 4 7.32 -0.93 -12.68
CA GLY A 4 6.08 -0.15 -12.58
C GLY A 4 5.32 -0.30 -11.26
N LEU A 5 6.02 -0.59 -10.15
CA LEU A 5 5.41 -0.69 -8.82
C LEU A 5 4.94 0.69 -8.32
N VAL A 6 3.66 0.81 -7.99
CA VAL A 6 3.09 1.98 -7.31
C VAL A 6 2.94 1.69 -5.82
N VAL A 7 3.52 2.54 -4.98
CA VAL A 7 3.38 2.48 -3.52
C VAL A 7 2.31 3.47 -3.07
N VAL A 8 1.26 2.98 -2.43
CA VAL A 8 0.18 3.80 -1.86
C VAL A 8 0.38 3.88 -0.35
N ALA A 9 0.80 5.04 0.15
CA ALA A 9 0.88 5.32 1.58
C ALA A 9 -0.52 5.70 2.13
N GLY A 10 -0.84 5.24 3.34
CA GLY A 10 -2.17 5.42 3.93
C GLY A 10 -3.24 4.51 3.31
N ALA A 11 -2.83 3.36 2.77
CA ALA A 11 -3.70 2.46 2.02
C ALA A 11 -4.78 1.77 2.87
N GLY A 12 -4.59 1.66 4.18
CA GLY A 12 -5.59 1.15 5.12
C GLY A 12 -6.70 2.17 5.43
N GLY A 13 -6.53 3.43 5.01
CA GLY A 13 -7.55 4.47 5.10
C GLY A 13 -8.67 4.34 4.07
N PHE A 14 -9.74 5.13 4.23
CA PHE A 14 -10.90 5.12 3.32
C PHE A 14 -10.48 5.45 1.88
N ILE A 15 -9.85 6.62 1.66
CA ILE A 15 -9.44 7.07 0.32
C ILE A 15 -8.32 6.19 -0.24
N GLY A 16 -7.34 5.84 0.60
CA GLY A 16 -6.21 5.00 0.20
C GLY A 16 -6.64 3.62 -0.29
N GLY A 17 -7.58 2.97 0.42
CA GLY A 17 -8.09 1.66 0.03
C GLY A 17 -8.82 1.70 -1.32
N TRP A 18 -9.66 2.71 -1.54
CA TRP A 18 -10.33 2.89 -2.85
C TRP A 18 -9.33 3.16 -3.99
N LEU A 19 -8.28 3.95 -3.73
CA LEU A 19 -7.23 4.19 -4.72
C LEU A 19 -6.48 2.90 -5.07
N VAL A 20 -6.15 2.06 -4.08
CA VAL A 20 -5.53 0.75 -4.33
C VAL A 20 -6.43 -0.11 -5.22
N GLY A 21 -7.73 -0.21 -4.91
CA GLY A 21 -8.68 -0.95 -5.73
C GLY A 21 -8.70 -0.49 -7.18
N ALA A 22 -8.82 0.83 -7.41
CA ALA A 22 -8.84 1.40 -8.76
C ALA A 22 -7.54 1.14 -9.54
N LEU A 23 -6.38 1.25 -8.89
CA LEU A 23 -5.09 0.95 -9.52
C LEU A 23 -4.97 -0.53 -9.91
N LEU A 24 -5.44 -1.43 -9.06
CA LEU A 24 -5.47 -2.87 -9.36
C LEU A 24 -6.41 -3.18 -10.53
N GLU A 25 -7.57 -2.53 -10.60
CA GLU A 25 -8.51 -2.65 -11.75
C GLU A 25 -7.87 -2.20 -13.08
N ASP A 26 -6.98 -1.21 -13.03
CA ASP A 26 -6.19 -0.74 -14.18
C ASP A 26 -4.98 -1.65 -14.50
N GLY A 27 -4.79 -2.75 -13.77
CA GLY A 27 -3.69 -3.70 -13.96
C GLY A 27 -2.34 -3.19 -13.43
N VAL A 28 -2.35 -2.18 -12.57
CA VAL A 28 -1.13 -1.65 -11.95
C VAL A 28 -0.67 -2.58 -10.82
N ARG A 29 0.63 -2.80 -10.74
CA ARG A 29 1.23 -3.50 -9.59
C ARG A 29 1.28 -2.55 -8.40
N VAL A 30 0.59 -2.91 -7.32
CA VAL A 30 0.44 -2.03 -6.14
C VAL A 30 1.05 -2.63 -4.88
N ARG A 31 1.75 -1.78 -4.12
CA ARG A 31 2.08 -2.00 -2.72
C ARG A 31 1.30 -1.02 -1.86
N ALA A 32 0.48 -1.56 -0.97
CA ALA A 32 -0.36 -0.83 -0.04
C ALA A 32 0.35 -0.76 1.32
N VAL A 33 0.55 0.45 1.86
CA VAL A 33 1.25 0.65 3.13
C VAL A 33 0.41 1.50 4.08
N ASP A 34 0.23 1.06 5.31
CA ASP A 34 -0.38 1.85 6.39
C ASP A 34 0.27 1.53 7.74
N VAL A 35 0.16 2.45 8.71
CA VAL A 35 0.64 2.23 10.07
C VAL A 35 -0.39 1.47 10.91
N LYS A 36 -1.65 1.46 10.50
CA LYS A 36 -2.72 0.76 11.20
C LYS A 36 -2.54 -0.76 11.18
N PRO A 37 -2.92 -1.47 12.25
CA PRO A 37 -3.07 -2.92 12.23
C PRO A 37 -3.95 -3.38 11.06
N ALA A 38 -3.62 -4.49 10.43
CA ALA A 38 -4.29 -4.97 9.21
C ALA A 38 -5.80 -5.20 9.39
N ASP A 39 -6.23 -5.62 10.58
CA ASP A 39 -7.64 -5.83 10.94
C ASP A 39 -8.44 -4.53 11.10
N GLU A 40 -7.77 -3.38 11.14
CA GLU A 40 -8.40 -2.05 11.14
C GLU A 40 -8.44 -1.39 9.75
N TRP A 41 -7.95 -2.07 8.71
CA TRP A 41 -7.95 -1.52 7.36
C TRP A 41 -9.36 -1.46 6.80
N HIS A 42 -9.67 -0.36 6.11
CA HIS A 42 -10.99 -0.20 5.49
C HIS A 42 -11.22 -1.23 4.39
N GLN A 43 -10.19 -1.50 3.59
CA GLN A 43 -10.17 -2.50 2.53
C GLN A 43 -8.77 -3.11 2.46
N MET A 44 -8.68 -4.41 2.18
CA MET A 44 -7.44 -5.11 1.89
C MET A 44 -7.62 -5.93 0.61
N PHE A 45 -6.60 -5.94 -0.23
CA PHE A 45 -6.64 -6.60 -1.53
C PHE A 45 -5.55 -7.66 -1.59
N ALA A 46 -5.92 -8.90 -1.89
CA ALA A 46 -4.97 -10.01 -2.01
C ALA A 46 -3.99 -9.83 -3.19
N ASP A 47 -4.40 -9.07 -4.21
CA ASP A 47 -3.59 -8.78 -5.40
C ASP A 47 -2.60 -7.61 -5.19
N ALA A 48 -2.69 -6.90 -4.05
CA ALA A 48 -1.69 -5.93 -3.61
C ALA A 48 -0.74 -6.53 -2.58
N GLU A 49 0.49 -6.04 -2.54
CA GLU A 49 1.40 -6.29 -1.41
C GLU A 49 1.00 -5.37 -0.25
N ASN A 50 0.45 -5.93 0.83
CA ASN A 50 -0.01 -5.16 1.99
C ASN A 50 1.05 -5.18 3.10
N LEU A 51 1.58 -4.02 3.45
CA LEU A 51 2.58 -3.86 4.51
C LEU A 51 2.06 -2.95 5.63
N VAL A 52 2.22 -3.40 6.88
CA VAL A 52 1.99 -2.56 8.05
C VAL A 52 3.32 -1.94 8.46
N LEU A 53 3.52 -0.66 8.13
CA LEU A 53 4.77 0.06 8.36
C LEU A 53 4.51 1.48 8.86
N ASP A 54 5.33 1.93 9.81
CA ASP A 54 5.34 3.33 10.23
C ASP A 54 6.27 4.17 9.33
N LEU A 55 5.70 4.76 8.29
CA LEU A 55 6.42 5.61 7.32
C LEU A 55 6.92 6.95 7.90
N ARG A 56 6.77 7.21 9.19
CA ARG A 56 7.50 8.29 9.88
C ARG A 56 8.96 7.90 10.13
N LEU A 57 9.31 6.61 10.02
CA LEU A 57 10.66 6.07 10.21
C LEU A 57 11.36 5.90 8.85
N ALA A 58 12.62 6.36 8.75
CA ALA A 58 13.39 6.28 7.51
C ALA A 58 13.58 4.84 7.00
N ASP A 59 13.85 3.89 7.91
CA ASP A 59 14.02 2.49 7.53
C ASP A 59 12.74 1.86 7.00
N ALA A 60 11.58 2.26 7.52
CA ALA A 60 10.29 1.82 7.00
C ALA A 60 10.01 2.40 5.61
N CYS A 61 10.38 3.66 5.35
CA CYS A 61 10.32 4.23 4.01
C CYS A 61 11.24 3.50 3.03
N ASN A 62 12.45 3.13 3.45
CA ASN A 62 13.36 2.33 2.63
C ASN A 62 12.78 0.94 2.33
N CYS A 63 12.23 0.26 3.36
CA CYS A 63 11.56 -1.03 3.20
C CYS A 63 10.37 -0.95 2.22
N ALA A 64 9.59 0.13 2.26
CA ALA A 64 8.45 0.32 1.37
C ALA A 64 8.85 0.50 -0.12
N LEU A 65 10.13 0.74 -0.43
CA LEU A 65 10.63 0.95 -1.79
C LEU A 65 11.47 -0.23 -2.33
N GLN A 66 11.79 -1.22 -1.50
CA GLN A 66 12.64 -2.37 -1.85
C GLN A 66 11.88 -3.52 -2.52
#